data_AF-A0A0S3SEL6-F1
#
_entry.id   AF-A0A0S3SEL6-F1
#
_cell.length_a   1.000
_cell.length_b   1.000
_cell.length_c   1.000
_cell.angle_alpha   90.00
_cell.angle_beta   90.00
_cell.angle_gamma   90.00
#
_symmetry.space_group_name_H-M   'P 1'
#
loop_
_entity.id
_entity.type
_entity.pdbx_description
1 polymer ?
#
loop_
_entity_poly.entity_id
_entity_poly.type
_entity_poly.pdbx_seq_one_letter_code
_entity_poly.pdbx_strand_id
1 'polypeptide(L)'
;MDSPSRSSVIVVGAGISGISAAKVLAENGIKDLVILEASDRIGGRIRKEKFGGESVELGAGWIVGVGGKESNPVWELANDFGLRTYFADYSNVRYNIYDRRSRNTVIFRIAARTSSYC
;
A
#
# COMPACT_ATOMS: atom_id res chain seq x y z
N MET A 1 -14.65 33.59 -17.86
CA MET A 1 -13.58 32.68 -17.43
C MET A 1 -13.77 32.49 -15.95
N ASP A 2 -14.18 31.30 -15.53
CA ASP A 2 -14.39 31.02 -14.11
C ASP A 2 -13.04 31.08 -13.39
N SER A 3 -12.97 31.86 -12.32
CA SER A 3 -11.79 31.92 -11.46
C SER A 3 -11.53 30.51 -10.89
N PRO A 4 -10.28 30.03 -10.83
CA PRO A 4 -9.99 28.71 -10.27
C PRO A 4 -10.59 28.64 -8.86
N SER A 5 -11.37 27.58 -8.59
CA SER A 5 -11.97 27.36 -7.27
C SER A 5 -10.83 27.33 -6.25
N ARG A 6 -10.76 28.35 -5.39
CA ARG A 6 -9.72 28.41 -4.35
C ARG A 6 -10.03 27.32 -3.33
N SER A 7 -9.28 26.23 -3.36
CA SER A 7 -9.30 25.26 -2.29
C SER A 7 -8.53 25.79 -1.08
N SER A 8 -9.13 25.63 0.09
CA SER A 8 -8.54 26.00 1.38
C SER A 8 -7.33 25.13 1.72
N VAL A 9 -7.31 23.87 1.25
CA VAL A 9 -6.19 22.94 1.43
C VAL A 9 -5.86 22.24 0.12
N ILE A 10 -4.57 22.23 -0.22
CA ILE A 10 -4.04 21.52 -1.38
C ILE A 10 -3.02 20.49 -0.88
N VAL A 11 -3.26 19.21 -1.19
CA VAL A 11 -2.32 18.11 -0.95
C VAL A 11 -1.60 17.80 -2.25
N VAL A 12 -0.26 17.87 -2.25
CA VAL A 12 0.55 17.57 -3.44
C VAL A 12 1.07 16.13 -3.35
N GLY A 13 0.62 15.30 -4.29
CA GLY A 13 0.92 13.87 -4.42
C GLY A 13 -0.18 12.98 -3.87
N ALA A 14 -0.74 12.09 -4.70
CA ALA A 14 -1.69 11.04 -4.35
C ALA A 14 -1.00 9.70 -4.04
N GLY A 15 0.13 9.76 -3.34
CA GLY A 15 0.75 8.60 -2.71
C GLY A 15 0.05 8.21 -1.40
N ILE A 16 0.53 7.12 -0.75
CA ILE A 16 -0.04 6.67 0.54
C ILE A 16 -0.08 7.80 1.58
N SER A 17 0.99 8.59 1.70
CA SER A 17 1.05 9.72 2.65
C SER A 17 0.03 10.82 2.33
N GLY A 18 -0.11 11.20 1.06
CA GLY A 18 -1.04 12.25 0.66
C GLY A 18 -2.50 11.84 0.80
N ILE A 19 -2.83 10.60 0.41
CA ILE A 19 -4.16 10.04 0.60
C ILE A 19 -4.48 9.90 2.09
N SER A 20 -3.54 9.41 2.91
CA SER A 20 -3.72 9.34 4.37
C SER A 20 -3.93 10.71 4.99
N ALA A 21 -3.15 11.73 4.59
CA ALA A 21 -3.33 13.10 5.08
C ALA A 21 -4.70 13.65 4.69
N ALA A 22 -5.09 13.53 3.41
CA ALA A 22 -6.39 13.97 2.93
C ALA A 22 -7.56 13.27 3.65
N LYS A 23 -7.44 11.96 3.90
CA LYS A 23 -8.42 11.19 4.68
C LYS A 23 -8.58 11.77 6.08
N VAL A 24 -7.48 11.96 6.81
CA VAL A 24 -7.52 12.49 8.19
C VAL A 24 -8.12 13.89 8.21
N LEU A 25 -7.75 14.77 7.27
CA LEU A 25 -8.31 16.12 7.20
C LEU A 25 -9.82 16.11 6.91
N ALA A 26 -10.26 15.23 6.00
CA ALA A 26 -11.68 15.06 5.69
C ALA A 26 -12.49 14.53 6.89
N GLU A 27 -11.94 13.54 7.61
CA GLU A 27 -12.56 12.99 8.84
C GLU A 27 -12.67 14.04 9.95
N ASN A 28 -11.76 15.03 9.97
CA ASN A 28 -11.81 16.17 10.88
C ASN A 28 -12.64 17.37 10.35
N GLY A 29 -13.46 17.15 9.31
CA GLY A 29 -14.45 18.12 8.83
C GLY A 29 -13.95 19.15 7.82
N ILE A 30 -12.69 19.04 7.36
CA ILE A 30 -12.18 19.89 6.27
C ILE A 30 -12.73 19.33 4.95
N LYS A 31 -13.67 20.06 4.33
CA LYS A 31 -14.36 19.61 3.10
C LYS A 31 -13.79 20.22 1.82
N ASP A 32 -13.16 21.38 1.94
CA ASP A 32 -12.59 22.11 0.80
C ASP A 32 -11.11 21.71 0.60
N LEU A 33 -10.92 20.51 0.07
CA LEU A 33 -9.62 19.89 -0.14
C LEU A 33 -9.47 19.39 -1.58
N VAL A 34 -8.27 19.52 -2.13
CA VAL A 34 -7.91 18.94 -3.43
C VAL A 34 -6.57 18.22 -3.33
N ILE A 35 -6.47 17.07 -3.99
CA ILE A 35 -5.20 16.34 -4.15
C ILE A 35 -4.72 16.54 -5.59
N LEU A 36 -3.49 17.00 -5.76
CA LEU A 36 -2.85 17.16 -7.07
C LEU A 36 -1.80 16.07 -7.24
N GLU A 37 -1.97 15.20 -8.22
CA GLU A 37 -1.02 14.14 -8.57
C GLU A 37 -0.43 14.43 -9.95
N ALA A 38 0.88 14.26 -10.08
CA ALA A 38 1.58 14.51 -11.33
C ALA A 38 1.43 13.35 -12.32
N SER A 39 1.29 12.12 -11.80
CA SER A 39 1.02 10.92 -12.59
C SER A 39 -0.44 10.83 -13.02
N ASP A 40 -0.69 9.97 -13.99
CA ASP A 40 -2.00 9.47 -14.41
C ASP A 40 -2.67 8.49 -13.42
N ARG A 41 -2.02 8.18 -12.28
CA ARG A 41 -2.50 7.19 -11.31
C ARG A 41 -2.20 7.60 -9.88
N ILE A 42 -3.01 7.08 -8.97
CA ILE A 42 -2.78 7.16 -7.53
C ILE A 42 -1.85 6.05 -7.02
N GLY A 43 -1.46 6.13 -5.75
CA GLY A 43 -0.66 5.13 -5.04
C GLY A 43 0.83 5.47 -4.93
N GLY A 44 1.33 6.40 -5.76
CA GLY A 44 2.73 6.82 -5.74
C GLY A 44 3.68 5.64 -5.94
N ARG A 45 4.58 5.39 -4.98
CA ARG A 45 5.54 4.28 -5.03
C ARG A 45 4.92 2.89 -4.79
N ILE A 46 3.64 2.80 -4.41
CA ILE A 46 2.91 1.53 -4.37
C ILE A 46 2.34 1.32 -5.78
N ARG A 47 2.93 0.39 -6.53
CA ARG A 47 2.62 0.17 -7.95
C ARG A 47 2.75 -1.31 -8.28
N LYS A 48 1.75 -1.82 -8.97
CA LYS A 48 1.76 -3.12 -9.63
C LYS A 48 1.50 -2.97 -11.12
N GLU A 49 1.97 -3.94 -11.90
CA GLU A 49 1.75 -4.02 -13.34
C GLU A 49 1.36 -5.43 -13.75
N LYS A 50 0.77 -5.56 -14.94
CA LYS A 50 0.54 -6.88 -15.55
C LYS A 50 1.76 -7.28 -16.37
N PHE A 51 2.30 -8.46 -16.11
CA PHE A 51 3.41 -9.03 -16.85
C PHE A 51 3.20 -10.54 -17.04
N GLY A 52 3.22 -11.00 -18.30
CA GLY A 52 3.07 -12.43 -18.61
C GLY A 52 1.75 -13.06 -18.15
N GLY A 53 0.66 -12.29 -18.07
CA GLY A 53 -0.64 -12.75 -17.55
C GLY A 53 -0.77 -12.68 -16.02
N GLU A 54 0.32 -12.35 -15.32
CA GLU A 54 0.38 -12.24 -13.86
C GLU A 54 0.44 -10.77 -13.41
N SER A 55 0.10 -10.52 -12.15
CA SER A 55 0.30 -9.20 -11.52
C SER A 55 1.62 -9.19 -10.75
N VAL A 56 2.48 -8.23 -11.04
CA VAL A 56 3.79 -8.06 -10.40
C VAL A 56 3.87 -6.71 -9.67
N GLU A 57 4.47 -6.68 -8.49
CA GLU A 57 4.71 -5.43 -7.76
C GLU A 57 6.01 -4.80 -8.27
N LEU A 58 5.93 -3.55 -8.68
CA LEU A 58 7.08 -2.71 -9.04
C LEU A 58 7.53 -1.81 -7.89
N GLY A 59 6.78 -1.83 -6.78
CA GLY A 59 6.94 -0.94 -5.65
C GLY A 59 6.93 -1.69 -4.32
N ALA A 60 6.12 -1.19 -3.38
CA ALA A 60 6.01 -1.79 -2.04
C ALA A 60 5.38 -3.20 -2.09
N GLY A 61 6.20 -4.23 -1.84
CA GLY A 61 5.77 -5.63 -1.82
C GLY A 61 5.73 -6.29 -0.43
N TRP A 62 6.15 -5.59 0.64
CA TRP A 62 6.33 -6.19 1.97
C TRP A 62 5.78 -5.30 3.10
N ILE A 63 5.14 -5.92 4.08
CA ILE A 63 4.89 -5.36 5.41
C ILE A 63 5.88 -6.00 6.38
N VAL A 64 6.71 -5.17 7.00
CA VAL A 64 7.71 -5.62 7.98
C VAL A 64 7.24 -5.32 9.39
N GLY A 65 7.47 -6.21 10.36
CA GLY A 65 7.13 -5.95 11.75
C GLY A 65 5.71 -6.38 12.13
N VAL A 66 5.28 -7.53 11.62
CA VAL A 66 4.01 -8.19 11.99
C VAL A 66 4.23 -9.03 13.25
N GLY A 67 3.24 -9.19 14.14
CA GLY A 67 3.36 -10.09 15.31
C GLY A 67 4.51 -9.79 16.28
N GLY A 68 5.10 -8.59 16.22
CA GLY A 68 6.03 -8.06 17.21
C GLY A 68 5.29 -7.43 18.39
N LYS A 69 6.02 -6.81 19.32
CA LYS A 69 5.43 -6.11 20.47
C LYS A 69 4.62 -4.88 20.05
N GLU A 70 5.10 -4.17 19.04
CA GLU A 70 4.42 -3.03 18.45
C GLU A 70 3.66 -3.46 17.20
N SER A 71 2.45 -2.93 17.04
CA SER A 71 1.63 -3.21 15.87
C SER A 71 2.01 -2.29 14.71
N ASN A 72 2.23 -2.88 13.53
CA ASN A 72 2.43 -2.10 12.31
C ASN A 72 1.07 -1.61 11.79
N PRO A 73 0.82 -0.30 11.65
CA PRO A 73 -0.46 0.22 11.18
C PRO A 73 -0.81 -0.23 9.75
N VAL A 74 0.18 -0.53 8.91
CA VAL A 74 -0.05 -1.12 7.57
C VAL A 74 -0.54 -2.56 7.68
N TRP A 75 -0.11 -3.30 8.71
CA TRP A 75 -0.62 -4.65 9.01
C TRP A 75 -2.07 -4.60 9.50
N GLU A 76 -2.40 -3.68 10.39
CA GLU A 76 -3.77 -3.45 10.85
C GLU A 76 -4.69 -3.12 9.69
N LEU A 77 -4.31 -2.15 8.84
CA LEU A 77 -5.05 -1.82 7.62
C LEU A 77 -5.22 -3.03 6.70
N ALA A 78 -4.19 -3.86 6.53
CA ALA A 78 -4.30 -5.06 5.71
C ALA A 78 -5.35 -6.03 6.26
N ASN A 79 -5.45 -6.18 7.58
CA ASN A 79 -6.46 -7.02 8.22
C ASN A 79 -7.86 -6.41 8.12
N ASP A 80 -7.99 -5.10 8.37
CA ASP A 80 -9.27 -4.38 8.30
C ASP A 80 -9.90 -4.45 6.91
N PHE A 81 -9.08 -4.40 5.87
CA PHE A 81 -9.51 -4.54 4.47
C PHE A 81 -9.55 -6.00 3.98
N GLY A 82 -9.26 -6.99 4.84
CA GLY A 82 -9.27 -8.41 4.49
C GLY A 82 -8.30 -8.77 3.36
N LEU A 83 -7.16 -8.09 3.27
CA LEU A 83 -6.16 -8.31 2.23
C LEU A 83 -5.53 -9.69 2.40
N ARG A 84 -5.31 -10.38 1.27
CA ARG A 84 -4.59 -11.65 1.29
C ARG A 84 -3.08 -11.41 1.44
N THR A 85 -2.55 -11.78 2.58
CA THR A 85 -1.11 -11.69 2.89
C THR A 85 -0.48 -13.08 3.02
N TYR A 86 0.83 -13.17 2.78
CA TYR A 86 1.61 -14.39 2.95
C TYR A 86 2.82 -14.11 3.83
N PHE A 87 3.20 -15.05 4.68
CA PHE A 87 4.38 -14.89 5.51
C PHE A 87 5.67 -15.10 4.72
N ALA A 88 6.59 -14.16 4.92
CA ALA A 88 7.91 -14.14 4.34
C ALA A 88 8.90 -14.99 5.15
N ASP A 89 9.43 -16.07 4.59
CA ASP A 89 10.56 -16.80 5.21
C ASP A 89 11.88 -16.37 4.56
N TYR A 90 12.67 -15.58 5.28
CA TYR A 90 13.97 -15.11 4.82
C TYR A 90 15.06 -16.18 4.93
N SER A 91 14.86 -17.25 5.73
CA SER A 91 15.79 -18.38 5.80
C SER A 91 15.70 -19.27 4.55
N ASN A 92 14.58 -19.18 3.83
CA ASN A 92 14.38 -19.90 2.58
C ASN A 92 13.58 -19.06 1.57
N VAL A 93 14.31 -18.25 0.82
CA VAL A 93 13.78 -17.35 -0.21
C VAL A 93 12.91 -18.05 -1.27
N ARG A 94 13.06 -19.37 -1.46
CA ARG A 94 12.26 -20.13 -2.43
C ARG A 94 10.76 -20.09 -2.11
N TYR A 95 10.40 -20.08 -0.83
CA TYR A 95 8.99 -19.99 -0.42
C TYR A 95 8.37 -18.61 -0.70
N ASN A 96 9.20 -17.58 -0.84
CA ASN A 96 8.74 -16.22 -1.10
C ASN A 96 8.49 -15.95 -2.59
N ILE A 97 8.98 -16.81 -3.48
CA ILE A 97 8.96 -16.59 -4.93
C ILE A 97 7.77 -17.32 -5.59
N TYR A 98 7.34 -18.46 -5.04
CA TYR A 98 6.34 -19.32 -5.68
C TYR A 98 5.48 -20.08 -4.66
N ASP A 99 4.16 -19.91 -4.68
CA ASP A 99 3.21 -20.82 -4.03
C ASP A 99 2.65 -21.81 -5.06
N ARG A 100 2.96 -23.10 -4.87
CA ARG A 100 2.53 -24.19 -5.78
C ARG A 100 1.05 -24.58 -5.60
N ARG A 101 0.39 -24.16 -4.52
CA ARG A 101 -1.04 -24.45 -4.27
C ARG A 101 -1.95 -23.54 -5.09
N SER A 102 -1.47 -22.35 -5.40
CA SER A 102 -2.13 -21.39 -6.29
C SER A 102 -1.54 -21.58 -7.69
N ARG A 103 -2.22 -22.30 -8.59
CA ARG A 103 -1.70 -22.69 -9.92
C ARG A 103 -1.27 -21.54 -10.87
N ASN A 104 -1.27 -20.27 -10.45
CA ASN A 104 -0.89 -19.10 -11.24
C ASN A 104 -0.62 -17.90 -10.31
N THR A 105 0.47 -17.90 -9.52
CA THR A 105 0.89 -16.67 -8.81
C THR A 105 2.38 -16.72 -8.46
N VAL A 106 3.21 -15.95 -9.18
CA VAL A 106 4.47 -15.44 -8.63
C VAL A 106 4.06 -14.48 -7.51
N ILE A 107 4.43 -14.76 -6.26
CA ILE A 107 3.95 -13.97 -5.12
C ILE A 107 4.66 -12.62 -5.13
N PHE A 108 4.02 -11.66 -5.79
CA PHE A 108 4.12 -10.24 -5.47
C PHE A 108 2.81 -9.81 -4.83
N ARG A 109 2.36 -10.55 -3.81
CA ARG A 109 1.29 -10.10 -2.92
C ARG A 109 1.94 -9.71 -1.61
N ILE A 110 1.43 -8.64 -1.00
CA ILE A 110 1.97 -8.03 0.21
C ILE A 110 2.40 -9.11 1.22
N ALA A 111 3.71 -9.24 1.40
CA ALA A 111 4.30 -10.27 2.23
C ALA A 111 4.62 -9.72 3.63
N ALA A 112 4.17 -10.42 4.67
CA ALA A 112 4.30 -10.02 6.06
C ALA A 112 5.50 -10.70 6.72
N ARG A 113 6.35 -9.96 7.44
CA ARG A 113 7.44 -10.52 8.27
C ARG A 113 7.12 -10.39 9.74
N THR A 114 7.25 -11.48 10.51
CA THR A 114 7.22 -11.38 11.96
C THR A 114 8.52 -10.80 12.55
N SER A 115 8.44 -9.81 13.43
CA SER A 115 9.61 -9.33 14.17
C SER A 115 9.67 -10.00 15.54
N SER A 116 10.48 -11.04 15.68
CA SER A 116 10.85 -11.59 17.00
C SER A 116 11.90 -10.74 17.73
N TYR A 117 12.31 -9.60 17.16
CA TYR A 117 13.38 -8.74 17.68
C TYR A 117 13.06 -7.26 17.43
N CYS A 118 12.03 -6.74 18.10
CA CYS A 118 11.90 -5.33 18.49
C CYS A 118 11.34 -5.29 19.92
#